data_AF-A0A413FFF0-F1
#
_entry.id   AF-A0A413FFF0-F1
#
_cell.length_a   1.000
_cell.length_b   1.000
_cell.length_c   1.000
_cell.angle_alpha   90.00
_cell.angle_beta   90.00
_cell.angle_gamma   90.00
#
_symmetry.space_group_name_H-M   'P 1'
#
loop_
_entity.id
_entity.type
_entity.pdbx_description
1 polymer ?
#
loop_
_entity_poly.entity_id
_entity_poly.type
_entity_poly.pdbx_seq_one_letter_code
_entity_poly.pdbx_strand_id
1 'polypeptide(L)'
;MKKILRTLMITCLFVILLGTSVYANGSNPYLAPVYTQSELLPDHIKSSKVRETSKLRGEYFGVAELEIINENGKIGVSARAYMKKPVDEVNMLIYLDQLNEKGQWVQVANYSFDFYAKDYPDGLLTPGTDFIVTDQPSGYYYRLRGQYLAFLDGGMEGFGPVTDGVFIE
;
A
#
# COMPACT_ATOMS: atom_id res chain seq x y z
N MET A 1 -14.33 53.17 25.51
CA MET A 1 -13.47 53.02 24.32
C MET A 1 -12.23 52.15 24.56
N LYS A 2 -11.36 52.45 25.54
CA LYS A 2 -10.13 51.66 25.79
C LYS A 2 -10.35 50.15 26.04
N LYS A 3 -11.40 49.78 26.78
CA LYS A 3 -11.74 48.36 27.04
C LYS A 3 -12.22 47.62 25.78
N ILE A 4 -13.03 48.27 24.96
CA ILE A 4 -13.54 47.71 23.69
C ILE A 4 -12.37 47.50 22.71
N LEU A 5 -11.49 48.50 22.58
CA LEU A 5 -10.30 48.41 21.73
C LEU A 5 -9.36 47.27 22.18
N ARG A 6 -9.17 47.10 23.50
CA ARG A 6 -8.38 46.01 24.07
C ARG A 6 -8.99 44.64 23.77
N THR A 7 -10.31 44.49 23.91
CA THR A 7 -10.99 43.24 23.58
C THR A 7 -10.83 42.90 22.09
N LEU A 8 -10.99 43.89 21.21
CA LEU A 8 -10.88 43.73 19.75
C LEU A 8 -9.46 43.31 19.32
N MET A 9 -8.42 43.88 19.97
CA MET A 9 -7.03 43.44 19.77
C MET A 9 -6.82 41.99 20.19
N ILE A 10 -7.36 41.58 21.34
CA ILE A 10 -7.20 40.20 21.85
C ILE A 10 -7.89 39.20 20.92
N THR A 11 -9.10 39.48 20.44
CA THR A 11 -9.78 38.59 19.48
C THR A 11 -9.04 38.49 18.15
N CYS A 12 -8.52 39.60 17.62
CA CYS A 12 -7.67 39.54 16.42
C CYS A 12 -6.43 38.66 16.63
N LEU A 13 -5.80 38.73 17.81
CA LEU A 13 -4.64 37.90 18.14
C LEU A 13 -5.00 36.40 18.16
N PHE A 14 -6.15 36.05 18.74
CA PHE A 14 -6.64 34.66 18.75
C PHE A 14 -6.97 34.14 17.35
N VAL A 15 -7.57 34.96 16.48
CA VAL A 15 -7.86 34.56 15.09
C VAL A 15 -6.59 34.27 14.30
N ILE A 16 -5.54 35.07 14.50
CA ILE A 16 -4.23 34.86 13.84
C ILE A 16 -3.58 33.56 14.34
N LEU A 17 -3.67 33.26 15.64
CA LEU A 17 -3.08 32.04 16.23
C LEU A 17 -3.80 30.74 15.82
N LEU A 18 -5.07 30.82 15.44
CA LEU A 18 -5.86 29.66 15.00
C LEU A 18 -5.77 29.42 13.47
N GLY A 19 -5.24 30.37 12.71
CA GLY A 19 -5.20 30.34 11.24
C GLY A 19 -4.03 29.56 10.62
N THR A 20 -3.68 28.39 11.15
CA THR A 20 -2.67 27.53 10.47
C THR A 20 -3.33 26.79 9.31
N SER A 21 -2.81 26.96 8.10
CA SER A 21 -3.22 26.16 6.94
C SER A 21 -2.77 24.72 7.13
N VAL A 22 -3.70 23.77 7.10
CA VAL A 22 -3.37 22.34 6.97
C VAL A 22 -3.21 22.04 5.48
N TYR A 23 -2.00 21.67 5.08
CA TYR A 23 -1.75 21.20 3.72
C TYR A 23 -2.11 19.72 3.61
N ALA A 24 -2.94 19.37 2.62
CA ALA A 24 -3.15 17.99 2.26
C ALA A 24 -1.85 17.42 1.67
N ASN A 25 -1.35 16.32 2.22
CA ASN A 25 -0.23 15.59 1.64
C ASN A 25 -0.70 14.99 0.31
N GLY A 26 -0.13 15.43 -0.81
CA GLY A 26 -0.52 14.98 -2.16
C GLY A 26 -0.02 13.59 -2.55
N SER A 27 0.51 12.79 -1.61
CA SER A 27 0.91 11.42 -1.88
C SER A 27 -0.31 10.50 -2.01
N ASN A 28 -0.27 9.57 -2.98
CA ASN A 28 -1.31 8.58 -3.16
C ASN A 28 -1.32 7.63 -1.93
N PRO A 29 -2.38 7.61 -1.10
CA PRO A 29 -2.41 6.81 0.12
C PRO A 29 -2.46 5.29 -0.18
N TYR A 30 -2.76 4.91 -1.41
CA TYR A 30 -2.90 3.54 -1.87
C TYR A 30 -1.69 3.04 -2.66
N LEU A 31 -0.63 3.85 -2.77
CA LEU A 31 0.62 3.45 -3.39
C LEU A 31 1.80 4.06 -2.65
N ALA A 32 2.55 3.20 -1.98
CA ALA A 32 3.80 3.58 -1.37
C ALA A 32 4.83 3.96 -2.46
N PRO A 33 5.52 5.11 -2.34
CA PRO A 33 6.63 5.46 -3.23
C PRO A 33 7.78 4.45 -3.15
N VAL A 34 8.56 4.31 -4.24
CA VAL A 34 9.73 3.41 -4.30
C VAL A 34 10.75 3.71 -3.20
N TYR A 35 10.91 4.97 -2.79
CA TYR A 35 11.86 5.34 -1.73
C TYR A 35 11.36 5.08 -0.30
N THR A 36 10.15 4.51 -0.14
CA THR A 36 9.65 4.05 1.16
C THR A 36 10.70 3.14 1.80
N GLN A 37 10.99 3.32 3.08
CA GLN A 37 11.93 2.46 3.80
C GLN A 37 11.24 1.17 4.23
N SER A 38 11.98 0.07 4.26
CA SER A 38 11.53 -1.24 4.76
C SER A 38 12.72 -1.94 5.40
N GLU A 39 12.48 -2.82 6.35
CA GLU A 39 13.57 -3.56 6.99
C GLU A 39 14.19 -4.57 6.01
N LEU A 40 15.46 -4.91 6.21
CA LEU A 40 16.10 -6.02 5.49
C LEU A 40 16.12 -7.21 6.43
N LEU A 41 15.36 -8.25 6.10
CA LEU A 41 15.29 -9.43 6.94
C LEU A 41 16.59 -10.23 6.81
N PRO A 42 17.12 -10.81 7.90
CA PRO A 42 18.29 -11.68 7.83
C PRO A 42 18.10 -12.82 6.82
N ASP A 43 19.18 -13.23 6.14
CA ASP A 43 19.13 -14.18 4.99
C ASP A 43 18.49 -15.56 5.28
N HIS A 44 18.38 -15.95 6.56
CA HIS A 44 17.72 -17.18 6.99
C HIS A 44 16.17 -17.04 7.04
N ILE A 45 15.64 -15.82 7.03
CA ILE A 45 14.22 -15.54 6.95
C ILE A 45 13.84 -15.46 5.47
N LYS A 46 13.03 -16.43 5.04
CA LYS A 46 12.70 -16.64 3.62
C LYS A 46 11.40 -15.97 3.18
N SER A 47 10.65 -15.33 4.07
CA SER A 47 9.44 -14.62 3.66
C SER A 47 9.18 -13.37 4.49
N SER A 48 8.50 -12.41 3.87
CA SER A 48 7.91 -11.25 4.53
C SER A 48 6.47 -11.12 4.09
N LYS A 49 5.55 -11.12 5.07
CA LYS A 49 4.12 -10.93 4.86
C LYS A 49 3.67 -9.65 5.55
N VAL A 50 2.99 -8.80 4.79
CA VAL A 50 2.31 -7.61 5.31
C VAL A 50 0.81 -7.78 5.20
N ARG A 51 0.10 -7.35 6.24
CA ARG A 51 -1.36 -7.33 6.30
C ARG A 51 -1.81 -5.93 6.69
N GLU A 52 -2.37 -5.21 5.73
CA GLU A 52 -2.95 -3.90 5.95
C GLU A 52 -4.45 -4.03 6.18
N THR A 53 -4.95 -3.28 7.16
CA THR A 53 -6.37 -3.22 7.50
C THR A 53 -6.81 -1.77 7.57
N SER A 54 -8.07 -1.49 7.27
CA SER A 54 -8.57 -0.11 7.27
C SER A 54 -8.42 0.54 8.64
N LYS A 55 -7.57 1.57 8.75
CA LYS A 55 -7.44 2.40 9.96
C LYS A 55 -8.57 3.45 10.08
N LEU A 56 -9.25 3.74 8.97
CA LEU A 56 -10.42 4.60 8.89
C LEU A 56 -11.69 3.74 8.72
N ARG A 57 -12.87 4.36 8.75
CA ARG A 57 -14.12 3.66 8.40
C ARG A 57 -14.18 3.41 6.88
N GLY A 58 -13.44 2.40 6.40
CA GLY A 58 -13.70 1.81 5.08
C GLY A 58 -15.00 1.00 5.11
N GLU A 59 -15.84 1.17 4.11
CA GLU A 59 -17.15 0.53 3.98
C GLU A 59 -17.06 -0.90 3.44
N TYR A 60 -16.20 -1.16 2.44
CA TYR A 60 -16.18 -2.45 1.74
C TYR A 60 -14.80 -3.08 1.60
N PHE A 61 -13.70 -2.33 1.59
CA PHE A 61 -12.37 -2.94 1.54
C PHE A 61 -11.87 -3.21 2.97
N GLY A 62 -11.81 -4.49 3.35
CA GLY A 62 -11.43 -4.93 4.68
C GLY A 62 -9.91 -5.02 4.89
N VAL A 63 -9.25 -5.82 4.06
CA VAL A 63 -7.86 -6.24 4.27
C VAL A 63 -7.13 -6.41 2.93
N ALA A 64 -5.89 -5.92 2.85
CA ALA A 64 -4.95 -6.31 1.81
C ALA A 64 -3.79 -7.10 2.43
N GLU A 65 -3.48 -8.25 1.85
CA GLU A 65 -2.32 -9.07 2.20
C GLU A 65 -1.37 -9.18 1.01
N LEU A 66 -0.09 -9.02 1.28
CA LEU A 66 0.98 -9.17 0.31
C LEU A 66 2.13 -9.92 0.97
N GLU A 67 2.66 -10.91 0.27
CA GLU A 67 3.76 -11.74 0.76
C GLU A 67 4.79 -11.96 -0.34
N ILE A 68 6.06 -11.77 0.02
CA ILE A 68 7.23 -12.18 -0.76
C ILE A 68 7.86 -13.41 -0.11
N ILE A 69 8.22 -14.39 -0.93
CA ILE A 69 8.77 -15.67 -0.50
C ILE A 69 10.01 -15.96 -1.35
N ASN A 70 11.11 -16.33 -0.70
CA ASN A 70 12.26 -16.93 -1.37
C ASN A 70 11.99 -18.43 -1.57
N GLU A 71 11.70 -18.81 -2.80
CA GLU A 71 11.48 -20.19 -3.21
C GLU A 71 12.74 -20.77 -3.87
N ASN A 72 13.81 -20.93 -3.08
CA ASN A 72 15.10 -21.47 -3.52
C ASN A 72 15.70 -20.68 -4.70
N GLY A 73 15.83 -19.37 -4.53
CA GLY A 73 16.37 -18.45 -5.55
C GLY A 73 15.35 -17.95 -6.56
N LYS A 74 14.08 -18.32 -6.40
CA LYS A 74 12.96 -17.72 -7.12
C LYS A 74 12.14 -16.84 -6.17
N ILE A 75 11.43 -15.88 -6.72
CA ILE A 75 10.61 -14.95 -5.94
C ILE A 75 9.16 -15.39 -6.04
N GLY A 76 8.66 -16.03 -4.98
CA GLY A 76 7.26 -16.30 -4.80
C GLY A 76 6.52 -15.04 -4.33
N VAL A 77 5.34 -14.82 -4.91
CA VAL A 77 4.47 -13.69 -4.60
C VAL A 77 3.07 -14.21 -4.29
N SER A 78 2.51 -13.78 -3.15
CA SER A 78 1.09 -13.98 -2.83
C SER A 78 0.41 -12.64 -2.60
N ALA A 79 -0.68 -12.38 -3.31
CA ALA A 79 -1.45 -11.15 -3.23
C ALA A 79 -2.93 -11.49 -2.99
N ARG A 80 -3.48 -11.09 -1.84
CA ARG A 80 -4.89 -11.36 -1.46
C ARG A 80 -5.58 -10.08 -1.01
N ALA A 81 -6.83 -9.93 -1.41
CA ALA A 81 -7.70 -8.86 -0.91
C ALA A 81 -8.97 -9.45 -0.32
N TYR A 82 -9.47 -8.86 0.76
CA TYR A 82 -10.67 -9.31 1.45
C TYR A 82 -11.65 -8.16 1.59
N MET A 83 -12.84 -8.33 1.03
CA MET A 83 -13.92 -7.36 1.06
C MET A 83 -14.92 -7.70 2.18
N LYS A 84 -15.57 -6.67 2.73
CA LYS A 84 -16.64 -6.79 3.74
C LYS A 84 -18.01 -7.06 3.10
N LYS A 85 -18.18 -6.64 1.84
CA LYS A 85 -19.35 -6.87 0.98
C LYS A 85 -18.89 -7.05 -0.47
N PRO A 86 -19.66 -7.71 -1.34
CA PRO A 86 -19.30 -7.84 -2.75
C PRO A 86 -19.05 -6.47 -3.40
N VAL A 87 -18.03 -6.40 -4.25
CA VAL A 87 -17.65 -5.19 -4.99
C VAL A 87 -17.74 -5.42 -6.49
N ASP A 88 -17.71 -4.36 -7.29
CA ASP A 88 -17.82 -4.44 -8.76
C ASP A 88 -16.50 -4.89 -9.39
N GLU A 89 -15.39 -4.38 -8.87
CA GLU A 89 -14.07 -4.56 -9.44
C GLU A 89 -12.98 -4.47 -8.37
N VAL A 90 -11.92 -5.25 -8.53
CA VAL A 90 -10.68 -5.13 -7.75
C VAL A 90 -9.49 -5.13 -8.68
N ASN A 91 -8.64 -4.10 -8.57
CA ASN A 91 -7.37 -3.98 -9.29
C ASN A 91 -6.24 -4.21 -8.28
N MET A 92 -5.29 -5.09 -8.62
CA MET A 92 -4.06 -5.29 -7.87
C MET A 92 -2.86 -5.05 -8.77
N LEU A 93 -2.08 -4.03 -8.44
CA LEU A 93 -0.80 -3.74 -9.09
C LEU A 93 0.34 -4.01 -8.11
N ILE A 94 1.12 -5.04 -8.41
CA ILE A 94 2.23 -5.49 -7.57
C ILE A 94 3.54 -5.06 -8.21
N TYR A 95 4.33 -4.28 -7.50
CA TYR A 95 5.66 -3.85 -7.91
C TYR A 95 6.71 -4.69 -7.21
N LEU A 96 7.72 -5.10 -7.96
CA LEU A 96 8.92 -5.73 -7.44
C LEU A 96 10.04 -4.71 -7.43
N ASP A 97 10.59 -4.46 -6.25
CA ASP A 97 11.76 -3.60 -6.09
C ASP A 97 12.97 -4.45 -5.69
N GLN A 98 14.14 -4.11 -6.24
CA GLN A 98 15.44 -4.65 -5.85
C GLN A 98 16.24 -3.58 -5.11
N LEU A 99 16.98 -3.97 -4.07
CA LEU A 99 17.92 -3.08 -3.40
C LEU A 99 19.21 -2.96 -4.23
N ASN A 100 19.55 -1.75 -4.64
CA ASN A 100 20.79 -1.49 -5.37
C ASN A 100 22.02 -1.36 -4.44
N GLU A 101 23.21 -1.30 -5.02
CA GLU A 101 24.49 -1.14 -4.30
C GLU A 101 24.58 0.14 -3.44
N LYS A 102 23.75 1.14 -3.73
CA LYS A 102 23.67 2.40 -2.97
C LYS A 102 22.71 2.30 -1.78
N GLY A 103 22.16 1.12 -1.51
CA GLY A 103 21.15 0.91 -0.47
C GLY A 103 19.81 1.55 -0.79
N GLN A 104 19.48 1.72 -2.07
CA GLN A 104 18.23 2.31 -2.52
C GLN A 104 17.39 1.28 -3.25
N TRP A 105 16.09 1.26 -2.95
CA TRP A 105 15.12 0.47 -3.69
C TRP A 105 14.97 1.03 -5.11
N VAL A 106 14.98 0.12 -6.09
CA VAL A 106 14.73 0.40 -7.51
C VAL A 106 13.68 -0.58 -8.00
N GLN A 107 12.62 -0.07 -8.63
CA GLN A 107 11.60 -0.92 -9.24
C GLN A 107 12.18 -1.65 -10.46
N VAL A 108 12.12 -2.98 -10.45
CA VAL A 108 12.64 -3.84 -11.51
C VAL A 108 11.55 -4.52 -12.33
N ALA A 109 10.36 -4.72 -11.74
CA ALA A 109 9.20 -5.29 -12.45
C ALA A 109 7.87 -4.82 -11.84
N ASN A 110 6.77 -5.07 -12.57
CA ASN A 110 5.41 -4.90 -12.06
C ASN A 110 4.45 -5.91 -12.70
N TYR A 111 3.36 -6.22 -11.99
CA TYR A 111 2.35 -7.21 -12.38
C TYR A 111 0.96 -6.66 -12.04
N SER A 112 0.06 -6.61 -13.03
CA SER A 112 -1.31 -6.10 -12.87
C SER A 112 -2.32 -7.24 -12.95
N PHE A 113 -3.30 -7.21 -12.07
CA PHE A 113 -4.38 -8.19 -12.01
C PHE A 113 -5.71 -7.48 -11.80
N ASP A 114 -6.67 -7.74 -12.67
CA ASP A 114 -8.00 -7.17 -12.62
C ASP A 114 -9.03 -8.28 -12.39
N PHE A 115 -9.91 -8.05 -11.43
CA PHE A 115 -10.96 -8.97 -11.04
C PHE A 115 -12.31 -8.27 -11.14
N TYR A 116 -13.28 -8.88 -11.82
CA TYR A 116 -14.59 -8.27 -12.07
C TYR A 116 -15.72 -9.11 -11.49
N ALA A 117 -16.74 -8.47 -10.91
CA ALA A 117 -17.87 -9.16 -10.28
C ALA A 117 -18.55 -10.21 -11.17
N LYS A 118 -18.62 -9.98 -12.49
CA LYS A 118 -19.19 -10.91 -13.48
C LYS A 118 -18.55 -12.30 -13.47
N ASP A 119 -17.29 -12.40 -13.04
CA ASP A 119 -16.51 -13.64 -13.00
C ASP A 119 -16.66 -14.37 -11.65
N TYR A 120 -17.41 -13.78 -10.70
CA TYR A 120 -17.59 -14.28 -9.33
C TYR A 120 -19.09 -14.41 -9.00
N PRO A 121 -19.70 -15.59 -9.22
CA PRO A 121 -21.16 -15.78 -9.08
C PRO A 121 -21.67 -15.53 -7.66
N ASP A 122 -20.83 -15.77 -6.65
CA ASP A 122 -21.15 -15.53 -5.23
C ASP A 122 -20.73 -14.14 -4.74
N GLY A 123 -20.30 -13.26 -5.66
CA GLY A 123 -19.78 -11.93 -5.39
C GLY A 123 -18.27 -11.88 -5.25
N LEU A 124 -17.67 -10.79 -5.74
CA LEU A 124 -16.24 -10.53 -5.65
C LEU A 124 -15.85 -10.14 -4.22
N LEU A 125 -15.50 -11.14 -3.41
CA LEU A 125 -15.20 -10.96 -1.98
C LEU A 125 -13.74 -11.20 -1.62
N THR A 126 -13.09 -12.18 -2.25
CA THR A 126 -11.73 -12.63 -1.88
C THR A 126 -10.81 -12.85 -3.08
N PRO A 127 -10.67 -11.87 -3.99
CA PRO A 127 -9.77 -12.02 -5.12
C PRO A 127 -8.31 -12.11 -4.67
N GLY A 128 -7.51 -12.74 -5.51
CA GLY A 128 -6.09 -12.86 -5.28
C GLY A 128 -5.39 -13.75 -6.28
N THR A 129 -4.07 -13.73 -6.22
CA THR A 129 -3.19 -14.44 -7.15
C THR A 129 -1.92 -14.86 -6.43
N ASP A 130 -1.37 -15.99 -6.86
CA ASP A 130 -0.09 -16.51 -6.42
C ASP A 130 0.73 -16.80 -7.68
N PHE A 131 1.96 -16.29 -7.75
CA PHE A 131 2.83 -16.47 -8.92
C PHE A 131 4.31 -16.43 -8.55
N ILE A 132 5.14 -16.96 -9.44
CA ILE A 132 6.60 -17.02 -9.27
C ILE A 132 7.26 -16.13 -10.32
N VAL A 133 8.20 -15.31 -9.88
CA VAL A 133 9.08 -14.52 -10.74
C VAL A 133 10.43 -15.24 -10.85
N THR A 134 10.85 -15.49 -12.10
CA THR A 134 12.07 -16.26 -12.41
C THR A 134 13.09 -15.51 -13.27
N ASP A 135 12.79 -14.27 -13.65
CA ASP A 135 13.61 -13.46 -14.56
C ASP A 135 14.49 -12.43 -13.82
N GLN A 136 14.59 -12.56 -12.49
CA GLN A 136 15.38 -11.67 -11.65
C GLN A 136 16.64 -12.38 -11.14
N PRO A 137 17.77 -11.67 -10.99
CA PRO A 137 19.01 -12.27 -10.52
C PRO A 137 18.96 -12.62 -9.02
N SER A 138 19.52 -13.78 -8.68
CA SER A 138 19.88 -14.19 -7.32
C SER A 138 20.98 -13.32 -6.71
N GLY A 139 21.15 -13.37 -5.39
CA GLY A 139 22.17 -12.66 -4.63
C GLY A 139 21.79 -11.23 -4.22
N TYR A 140 20.49 -10.88 -4.29
CA TYR A 140 20.00 -9.53 -4.00
C TYR A 140 18.81 -9.55 -3.04
N TYR A 141 18.61 -8.43 -2.36
CA TYR A 141 17.39 -8.18 -1.60
C TYR A 141 16.28 -7.67 -2.52
N TYR A 142 15.10 -8.25 -2.37
CA TYR A 142 13.89 -7.84 -3.05
C TYR A 142 12.78 -7.56 -2.06
N ARG A 143 11.84 -6.71 -2.44
CA ARG A 143 10.59 -6.51 -1.71
C ARG A 143 9.44 -6.28 -2.68
N LEU A 144 8.23 -6.33 -2.16
CA LEU A 144 7.03 -6.00 -2.90
C LEU A 144 6.40 -4.71 -2.38
N ARG A 145 5.84 -3.92 -3.31
CA ARG A 145 4.86 -2.88 -3.01
C ARG A 145 3.57 -3.22 -3.75
N GLY A 146 2.44 -3.15 -3.05
CA GLY A 146 1.13 -3.32 -3.65
C GLY A 146 0.41 -1.99 -3.83
N GLN A 147 -0.39 -1.87 -4.88
CA GLN A 147 -1.52 -0.96 -4.96
C GLN A 147 -2.77 -1.81 -5.18
N TYR A 148 -3.65 -1.81 -4.19
CA TYR A 148 -4.89 -2.57 -4.21
C TYR A 148 -6.02 -1.57 -4.23
N LEU A 149 -6.89 -1.63 -5.23
CA LEU A 149 -8.04 -0.75 -5.38
C LEU A 149 -9.30 -1.60 -5.53
N ALA A 150 -10.33 -1.30 -4.76
CA ALA A 150 -11.64 -1.91 -4.87
C ALA A 150 -12.65 -0.82 -5.27
N PHE A 151 -13.57 -1.16 -6.17
CA PHE A 151 -14.58 -0.25 -6.69
C PHE A 151 -15.98 -0.80 -6.44
N LEU A 152 -16.87 0.05 -5.94
CA LEU A 152 -18.28 -0.27 -5.73
C LEU A 152 -19.12 0.97 -5.95
N ASP A 153 -20.12 0.90 -6.84
CA ASP A 153 -21.08 1.97 -7.13
C ASP A 153 -20.41 3.32 -7.47
N GLY A 154 -19.26 3.28 -8.16
CA GLY A 154 -18.46 4.46 -8.51
C GLY A 154 -17.59 5.02 -7.38
N GLY A 155 -17.65 4.45 -6.17
CA GLY A 155 -16.69 4.70 -5.09
C GLY A 155 -15.41 3.91 -5.26
N MET A 156 -14.34 4.34 -4.57
CA MET A 156 -13.05 3.63 -4.53
C MET A 156 -12.48 3.58 -3.11
N GLU A 157 -12.03 2.41 -2.69
CA GLU A 157 -11.22 2.19 -1.49
C GLU A 157 -9.94 1.46 -1.87
N GLY A 158 -8.87 1.60 -1.08
CA GLY A 158 -7.60 0.96 -1.41
C GLY A 158 -6.63 0.80 -0.27
N PHE A 159 -5.57 0.04 -0.55
CA PHE A 159 -4.43 -0.18 0.34
C PHE A 159 -3.13 -0.18 -0.45
N GLY A 160 -2.06 0.30 0.19
CA GLY A 160 -0.70 0.31 -0.34
C GLY A 160 0.29 -0.51 0.49
N PRO A 161 0.13 -1.85 0.62
CA PRO A 161 1.00 -2.68 1.44
C PRO A 161 2.44 -2.69 0.91
N VAL A 162 3.42 -2.74 1.81
CA VAL A 162 4.85 -2.86 1.49
C VAL A 162 5.45 -3.96 2.35
N THR A 163 6.13 -4.93 1.74
CA THR A 163 6.83 -5.97 2.49
C THR A 163 8.20 -5.47 2.94
N ASP A 164 8.80 -6.18 3.90
CA ASP A 164 10.23 -6.08 4.15
C ASP A 164 11.04 -6.71 3.01
N GLY A 165 12.32 -6.39 2.98
CA GLY A 165 13.28 -6.94 2.04
C GLY A 165 13.67 -8.37 2.41
N VAL A 166 13.54 -9.28 1.45
CA VAL A 166 13.96 -10.68 1.56
C VAL A 166 15.15 -10.91 0.63
N PHE A 167 16.19 -11.56 1.14
CA PHE A 167 17.33 -11.99 0.35
C PHE A 167 16.94 -13.21 -0.51
N ILE A 168 17.14 -13.09 -1.82
CA ILE A 168 16.89 -14.17 -2.81
C ILE A 168 18.24 -14.76 -3.20
N GLU A 169 18.45 -16.03 -2.87
CA GLU A 169 19.74 -16.74 -2.98
C GLU A 169 20.08 -17.23 -4.38
#